data_AF-A0A6P8XCJ2-F1
#
_entry.id   AF-A0A6P8XCJ2-F1
#
_cell.length_a   1.000
_cell.length_b   1.000
_cell.length_c   1.000
_cell.angle_alpha   90.00
_cell.angle_beta   90.00
_cell.angle_gamma   90.00
#
_symmetry.space_group_name_H-M   'P 1'
#
loop_
_entity.id
_entity.type
_entity.pdbx_description
1 polymer ?
#
loop_
_entity_poly.entity_id
_entity_poly.type
_entity_poly.pdbx_seq_one_letter_code
_entity_poly.pdbx_strand_id
1 'polypeptide(L)'
;MVENFGKALCLVATQLRIPLKDHKIFLKDVDMVSNFINKALIQQNSIFAHSFTNLPETATFMGNTYIDVPAKFNCYLILDFKYAHQVEFGEDGYVYLSADCQSTHAGCRIPSTYLQQVLRDDLNNILGSQPLVKCQEHTYKLCFHTTVYPISAHTIVATQMDSETNVRIVFDFLLAFKIPLLKVPRPKNVPVPESMPSQALEYWLALPVNHFDVHFNGQNHLGRMHIWQVANLEQRQRWRLALRLSYMLSTINDTLSTVGIHGLKHTCVNLCERYGLKKADKPINFKLIDMMSTYSSLKLTELSTALNSGSLVNFQIDPQLSTDCLKTDVMISKMHDEWKTSNCVPSKAKKHSK
;
A
#
# COMPACT_ATOMS: atom_id res chain seq x y z
N MET A 1 27.68 24.41 -8.76
CA MET A 1 27.79 22.93 -8.74
C MET A 1 26.49 22.25 -8.30
N VAL A 2 25.88 22.64 -7.18
CA VAL A 2 24.60 22.07 -6.65
C VAL A 2 23.42 22.22 -7.63
N GLU A 3 23.31 23.36 -8.32
CA GLU A 3 22.20 23.62 -9.26
C GLU A 3 22.22 22.71 -10.51
N ASN A 4 23.43 22.37 -11.00
CA ASN A 4 23.62 21.46 -12.14
C ASN A 4 23.28 20.02 -11.76
N PHE A 5 23.60 19.60 -10.53
CA PHE A 5 23.26 18.27 -10.03
C PHE A 5 21.75 18.10 -9.85
N GLY A 6 21.06 19.09 -9.27
CA GLY A 6 19.60 19.06 -9.14
C GLY A 6 18.88 18.99 -10.49
N LYS A 7 19.34 19.75 -11.50
CA LYS A 7 18.81 19.69 -12.86
C LYS A 7 19.03 18.31 -13.51
N ALA A 8 20.22 17.73 -13.35
CA ALA A 8 20.52 16.39 -13.84
C ALA A 8 19.61 15.32 -13.22
N LEU A 9 19.38 15.38 -11.90
CA LEU A 9 18.46 14.47 -11.22
C LEU A 9 17.03 14.59 -11.73
N CYS A 10 16.53 15.82 -11.96
CA CYS A 10 15.21 16.02 -12.55
C CYS A 10 15.09 15.44 -13.96
N LEU A 11 16.13 15.57 -14.79
CA LEU A 11 16.16 14.98 -16.14
C LEU A 11 16.08 13.45 -16.06
N VAL A 12 16.89 12.82 -15.20
CA VAL A 12 16.86 11.38 -14.98
C VAL A 12 15.49 10.92 -14.46
N ALA A 13 14.92 11.61 -13.47
CA ALA A 13 13.59 11.31 -12.94
C ALA A 13 12.47 11.42 -13.99
N THR A 14 12.67 12.27 -14.99
CA THR A 14 11.72 12.46 -16.09
C THR A 14 11.86 11.34 -17.12
N GLN A 15 13.06 10.80 -17.33
CA GLN A 15 13.29 9.62 -18.19
C GLN A 15 12.66 8.34 -17.62
N LEU A 16 12.52 8.23 -16.29
CA LEU A 16 11.84 7.11 -15.63
C LEU A 16 10.30 7.17 -15.73
N ARG A 17 9.75 8.27 -16.25
CA ARG A 17 8.30 8.45 -16.40
C ARG A 17 7.83 7.73 -17.68
N ILE A 18 6.69 7.08 -17.59
CA ILE A 18 6.02 6.54 -18.79
C ILE A 18 5.56 7.65 -19.75
N PRO A 19 5.49 7.37 -21.07
CA PRO A 19 4.91 8.28 -22.05
C PRO A 19 3.52 8.76 -21.66
N LEU A 20 3.15 9.97 -22.08
CA LEU A 20 1.86 10.57 -21.68
C LEU A 20 0.65 9.74 -22.14
N LYS A 21 0.72 9.13 -23.33
CA LYS A 21 -0.32 8.24 -23.85
C LYS A 21 -0.52 7.05 -22.90
N ASP A 22 0.58 6.38 -22.56
CA ASP A 22 0.59 5.19 -21.70
C ASP A 22 0.17 5.57 -20.28
N HIS A 23 0.52 6.76 -19.79
CA HIS A 23 0.03 7.27 -18.52
C HIS A 23 -1.50 7.41 -18.48
N LYS A 24 -2.12 7.86 -19.58
CA LYS A 24 -3.59 7.95 -19.65
C LYS A 24 -4.23 6.57 -19.67
N ILE A 25 -3.63 5.60 -20.36
CA ILE A 25 -4.11 4.21 -20.39
C ILE A 25 -3.96 3.59 -18.99
N PHE A 26 -2.80 3.73 -18.37
CA PHE A 26 -2.54 3.34 -16.98
C PHE A 26 -3.64 3.81 -16.02
N LEU A 27 -4.00 5.10 -16.05
CA LEU A 27 -5.04 5.62 -15.15
C LEU A 27 -6.43 5.00 -15.41
N LYS A 28 -6.78 4.74 -16.68
CA LYS A 28 -8.04 4.05 -17.01
C LYS A 28 -8.04 2.60 -16.53
N ASP A 29 -6.93 1.90 -16.73
CA ASP A 29 -6.78 0.50 -16.32
C ASP A 29 -6.83 0.38 -14.79
N VAL A 30 -6.18 1.31 -14.08
CA VAL A 30 -6.27 1.46 -12.63
C VAL A 30 -7.72 1.59 -12.17
N ASP A 31 -8.51 2.46 -12.80
CA ASP A 31 -9.92 2.64 -12.46
C ASP A 31 -10.74 1.38 -12.76
N MET A 32 -10.48 0.70 -13.87
CA MET A 32 -11.18 -0.54 -14.24
C MET A 32 -10.89 -1.68 -13.26
N VAL A 33 -9.62 -1.90 -12.91
CA VAL A 33 -9.20 -2.92 -11.93
C VAL A 33 -9.77 -2.59 -10.54
N SER A 34 -9.69 -1.33 -10.11
CA SER A 34 -10.25 -0.91 -8.81
C SER A 34 -11.77 -1.10 -8.75
N ASN A 35 -12.48 -0.79 -9.84
CA ASN A 35 -13.93 -0.99 -9.93
C ASN A 35 -14.31 -2.48 -9.93
N PHE A 36 -13.51 -3.35 -10.55
CA PHE A 36 -13.72 -4.80 -10.46
C PHE A 36 -13.66 -5.27 -9.01
N ILE A 37 -12.61 -4.90 -8.28
CA ILE A 37 -12.42 -5.29 -6.86
C ILE A 37 -13.57 -4.73 -6.01
N ASN A 38 -13.91 -3.45 -6.18
CA ASN A 38 -14.99 -2.82 -5.42
C ASN A 38 -16.36 -3.46 -5.70
N LYS A 39 -16.64 -3.87 -6.95
CA LYS A 39 -17.87 -4.61 -7.28
C LYS A 39 -17.92 -5.97 -6.60
N ALA A 40 -16.80 -6.70 -6.56
CA ALA A 40 -16.73 -7.98 -5.85
C ALA A 40 -16.94 -7.81 -4.33
N LEU A 41 -16.32 -6.79 -3.73
CA LEU A 41 -16.55 -6.42 -2.32
C LEU A 41 -18.02 -6.09 -2.03
N ILE A 42 -18.69 -5.38 -2.95
CA ILE A 42 -20.14 -5.11 -2.83
C ILE A 42 -20.95 -6.41 -2.90
N GLN A 43 -20.63 -7.32 -3.84
CA GLN A 43 -21.35 -8.58 -4.02
C GLN A 43 -21.25 -9.51 -2.79
N GLN A 44 -20.12 -9.49 -2.08
CA GLN A 44 -19.95 -10.25 -0.85
C GLN A 44 -20.42 -9.52 0.42
N ASN A 45 -21.06 -8.35 0.29
CA ASN A 45 -21.49 -7.51 1.41
C ASN A 45 -20.34 -7.16 2.38
N SER A 46 -19.14 -6.92 1.86
CA SER A 46 -17.99 -6.52 2.68
C SER A 46 -18.23 -5.17 3.35
N ILE A 47 -17.75 -5.02 4.59
CA ILE A 47 -17.75 -3.73 5.31
C ILE A 47 -16.88 -2.67 4.64
N PHE A 48 -15.98 -3.08 3.73
CA PHE A 48 -15.11 -2.21 2.95
C PHE A 48 -15.68 -1.84 1.58
N ALA A 49 -16.89 -2.31 1.26
CA ALA A 49 -17.61 -1.93 0.05
C ALA A 49 -17.72 -0.41 -0.05
N HIS A 50 -17.49 0.14 -1.25
CA HIS A 50 -17.44 1.57 -1.55
C HIS A 50 -16.23 2.33 -0.98
N SER A 51 -15.54 1.81 0.04
CA SER A 51 -14.30 2.42 0.54
C SER A 51 -13.14 2.24 -0.43
N PHE A 52 -13.23 1.29 -1.36
CA PHE A 52 -12.24 1.05 -2.42
C PHE A 52 -12.27 2.08 -3.57
N THR A 53 -13.12 3.10 -3.49
CA THR A 53 -13.20 4.18 -4.49
C THR A 53 -11.93 5.03 -4.60
N ASN A 54 -11.10 5.08 -3.54
CA ASN A 54 -9.80 5.73 -3.55
C ASN A 54 -8.61 4.76 -3.74
N LEU A 55 -8.87 3.46 -3.95
CA LEU A 55 -7.83 2.49 -4.31
C LEU A 55 -6.95 2.98 -5.49
N PRO A 56 -7.50 3.63 -6.54
CA PRO A 56 -6.70 4.22 -7.62
C PRO A 56 -5.55 5.10 -7.17
N GLU A 57 -5.70 5.85 -6.07
CA GLU A 57 -4.64 6.73 -5.56
C GLU A 57 -3.43 5.95 -5.04
N THR A 58 -3.61 4.68 -4.67
CA THR A 58 -2.55 3.83 -4.13
C THR A 58 -1.71 3.14 -5.22
N ALA A 59 -2.16 3.26 -6.48
CA ALA A 59 -1.61 2.56 -7.62
C ALA A 59 -0.20 3.04 -7.99
N THR A 60 0.59 2.14 -8.54
CA THR A 60 1.92 2.39 -9.08
C THR A 60 2.08 1.57 -10.34
N PHE A 61 2.35 2.23 -11.46
CA PHE A 61 2.79 1.60 -12.70
C PHE A 61 4.23 1.15 -12.55
N MET A 62 4.52 -0.08 -12.98
CA MET A 62 5.88 -0.64 -13.02
C MET A 62 6.07 -1.39 -14.33
N GLY A 63 7.12 -1.08 -15.10
CA GLY A 63 7.46 -1.80 -16.32
C GLY A 63 8.86 -1.45 -16.84
N ASN A 64 9.72 -2.46 -17.04
CA ASN A 64 11.15 -2.28 -17.29
C ASN A 64 11.79 -1.24 -16.35
N THR A 65 12.27 -0.11 -16.90
CA THR A 65 12.89 0.99 -16.17
C THR A 65 11.89 2.08 -15.77
N TYR A 66 10.64 1.97 -16.21
CA TYR A 66 9.62 2.96 -15.94
C TYR A 66 8.89 2.70 -14.63
N ILE A 67 8.68 3.80 -13.89
CA ILE A 67 7.83 3.81 -12.71
C ILE A 67 7.01 5.09 -12.68
N ASP A 68 5.71 4.94 -12.44
CA ASP A 68 4.85 6.10 -12.29
C ASP A 68 3.71 5.88 -11.31
N VAL A 69 3.14 6.97 -10.81
CA VAL A 69 2.03 6.99 -9.87
C VAL A 69 1.01 8.07 -10.27
N PRO A 70 -0.25 7.99 -9.82
CA PRO A 70 -1.25 9.03 -10.07
C PRO A 70 -0.82 10.40 -9.53
N ALA A 71 -1.43 11.47 -10.06
CA ALA A 71 -1.17 12.82 -9.56
C ALA A 71 -1.55 13.00 -8.08
N LYS A 72 -2.57 12.27 -7.62
CA LYS A 72 -3.05 12.26 -6.24
C LYS A 72 -2.53 11.07 -5.44
N PHE A 73 -1.38 10.50 -5.79
CA PHE A 73 -0.94 9.25 -5.18
C PHE A 73 -0.95 9.29 -3.65
N ASN A 74 -1.25 8.13 -3.06
CA ASN A 74 -1.35 7.93 -1.62
C ASN A 74 -0.75 6.57 -1.22
N CYS A 75 -0.47 6.39 0.08
CA CYS A 75 -0.08 5.11 0.67
C CYS A 75 -1.18 4.52 1.57
N TYR A 76 -2.29 5.24 1.74
CA TYR A 76 -3.40 4.84 2.57
C TYR A 76 -4.63 4.56 1.72
N LEU A 77 -5.32 3.46 2.01
CA LEU A 77 -6.70 3.27 1.65
C LEU A 77 -7.54 3.94 2.74
N ILE A 78 -7.96 5.17 2.47
CA ILE A 78 -8.69 5.99 3.43
C ILE A 78 -10.15 5.52 3.47
N LEU A 79 -10.57 5.01 4.61
CA LEU A 79 -11.90 4.50 4.86
C LEU A 79 -12.76 5.62 5.47
N ASP A 80 -13.85 5.95 4.79
CA ASP A 80 -14.95 6.73 5.37
C ASP A 80 -15.85 5.76 6.17
N PHE A 81 -15.69 5.71 7.49
CA PHE A 81 -16.51 4.82 8.32
C PHE A 81 -17.95 5.35 8.36
N LYS A 82 -18.85 4.68 7.64
CA LYS A 82 -20.27 5.09 7.50
C LYS A 82 -21.12 4.74 8.73
N TYR A 83 -20.60 3.91 9.63
CA TYR A 83 -21.29 3.52 10.86
C TYR A 83 -21.03 4.54 11.96
N ALA A 84 -22.02 4.74 12.83
CA ALA A 84 -21.86 5.52 14.04
C ALA A 84 -20.74 4.89 14.88
N HIS A 85 -19.66 5.64 15.02
CA HIS A 85 -18.52 5.25 15.82
C HIS A 85 -18.22 6.35 16.83
N GLN A 86 -17.90 5.93 18.03
CA GLN A 86 -17.34 6.80 19.05
C GLN A 86 -15.82 6.72 18.96
N VAL A 87 -15.17 7.85 19.14
CA VAL A 87 -13.72 7.94 19.20
C VAL A 87 -13.35 8.25 20.64
N GLU A 88 -12.63 7.34 21.26
CA GLU A 88 -12.08 7.49 22.61
C GLU A 88 -10.59 7.82 22.51
N PHE A 89 -10.17 8.85 23.24
CA PHE A 89 -8.75 9.17 23.39
C PHE A 89 -8.24 8.58 24.69
N GLY A 90 -7.31 7.63 24.59
CA GLY A 90 -6.62 7.10 25.76
C GLY A 90 -5.68 8.14 26.35
N GLU A 91 -5.42 8.01 27.67
CA GLU A 91 -4.42 8.85 28.36
C GLU A 91 -2.99 8.61 27.84
N ASP A 92 -2.78 7.44 27.25
CA ASP A 92 -1.59 7.01 26.52
C ASP A 92 -1.40 7.74 25.17
N GLY A 93 -2.38 8.55 24.76
CA GLY A 93 -2.39 9.25 23.48
C GLY A 93 -2.82 8.40 22.29
N TYR A 94 -3.25 7.16 22.52
CA TYR A 94 -3.78 6.30 21.48
C TYR A 94 -5.27 6.55 21.25
N VAL A 95 -5.72 6.18 20.06
CA VAL A 95 -7.10 6.34 19.61
C VAL A 95 -7.78 4.98 19.60
N TYR A 96 -8.94 4.89 20.25
CA TYR A 96 -9.79 3.72 20.24
C TYR A 96 -11.07 4.05 19.49
N LEU A 97 -11.44 3.19 18.54
CA LEU A 97 -12.68 3.30 17.78
C LEU A 97 -13.68 2.33 18.38
N SER A 98 -14.88 2.79 18.70
CA SER A 98 -15.95 1.96 19.28
C SER A 98 -17.20 2.06 18.39
N ALA A 99 -17.93 0.96 18.20
CA ALA A 99 -19.22 0.98 17.52
C ALA A 99 -20.36 1.14 18.54
N ASP A 100 -21.41 1.88 18.17
CA ASP A 100 -22.64 1.95 18.97
C ASP A 100 -23.39 0.60 18.86
N CYS A 101 -23.16 -0.31 19.81
CA CYS A 101 -23.94 -1.54 19.93
C CYS A 101 -25.21 -1.29 20.74
N GLN A 102 -26.38 -1.63 20.18
CA GLN A 102 -27.71 -1.38 20.79
C GLN A 102 -28.00 -2.16 22.09
N SER A 103 -27.09 -3.01 22.57
CA SER A 103 -27.28 -3.79 23.79
C SER A 103 -26.23 -3.46 24.84
N THR A 104 -26.63 -2.65 25.82
CA THR A 104 -26.20 -2.68 27.23
C THR A 104 -24.84 -3.32 27.50
N HIS A 105 -23.81 -2.48 27.52
CA HIS A 105 -22.51 -2.52 28.23
C HIS A 105 -21.48 -1.82 27.34
N ALA A 106 -20.45 -1.21 27.95
CA ALA A 106 -19.49 -0.29 27.33
C ALA A 106 -19.13 -0.64 25.87
N GLY A 107 -19.13 0.39 25.00
CA GLY A 107 -19.03 0.28 23.55
C GLY A 107 -18.02 -0.77 23.07
N CYS A 108 -18.44 -1.61 22.13
CA CYS A 108 -17.56 -2.62 21.52
C CYS A 108 -16.47 -1.91 20.72
N ARG A 109 -15.25 -1.90 21.25
CA ARG A 109 -14.07 -1.44 20.53
C ARG A 109 -13.94 -2.24 19.24
N ILE A 110 -13.65 -1.56 18.15
CA ILE A 110 -13.40 -2.13 16.84
C ILE A 110 -11.90 -2.42 16.75
N PRO A 111 -11.45 -3.69 16.87
CA PRO A 111 -10.03 -3.97 16.89
C PRO A 111 -9.41 -3.69 15.52
N SER A 112 -8.29 -2.98 15.49
CA SER A 112 -7.58 -2.70 14.24
C SER A 112 -7.10 -3.98 13.55
N THR A 113 -6.71 -4.98 14.33
CA THR A 113 -6.34 -6.33 13.87
C THR A 113 -7.52 -7.08 13.24
N TYR A 114 -8.71 -6.95 13.82
CA TYR A 114 -9.92 -7.57 13.26
C TYR A 114 -10.24 -6.99 11.88
N LEU A 115 -10.20 -5.66 11.72
CA LEU A 115 -10.46 -5.01 10.43
C LEU A 115 -9.43 -5.42 9.36
N GLN A 116 -8.15 -5.49 9.74
CA GLN A 116 -7.09 -5.97 8.86
C GLN A 116 -7.31 -7.42 8.42
N GLN A 117 -7.73 -8.28 9.36
CA GLN A 117 -8.03 -9.69 9.07
C GLN A 117 -9.25 -9.83 8.16
N VAL A 118 -10.35 -9.12 8.43
CA VAL A 118 -11.56 -9.15 7.58
C VAL A 118 -11.22 -8.71 6.16
N LEU A 119 -10.42 -7.64 6.00
CA LEU A 119 -10.03 -7.20 4.67
C LEU A 119 -9.15 -8.24 3.95
N ARG A 120 -8.20 -8.84 4.69
CA ARG A 120 -7.35 -9.91 4.15
C ARG A 120 -8.19 -11.07 3.64
N ASP A 121 -9.18 -11.52 4.41
CA ASP A 121 -10.05 -12.62 4.03
C ASP A 121 -10.94 -12.24 2.84
N ASP A 122 -11.50 -11.03 2.84
CA ASP A 122 -12.25 -10.48 1.72
C ASP A 122 -11.44 -10.47 0.42
N LEU A 123 -10.21 -9.96 0.46
CA LEU A 123 -9.33 -9.88 -0.71
C LEU A 123 -8.82 -11.26 -1.14
N ASN A 124 -8.51 -12.17 -0.21
CA ASN A 124 -8.14 -13.55 -0.52
C ASN A 124 -9.27 -14.29 -1.23
N ASN A 125 -10.52 -14.09 -0.81
CA ASN A 125 -11.69 -14.71 -1.45
C ASN A 125 -11.88 -14.19 -2.88
N ILE A 126 -11.69 -12.89 -3.11
CA ILE A 126 -11.85 -12.27 -4.43
C ILE A 126 -10.69 -12.61 -5.37
N LEU A 127 -9.46 -12.58 -4.86
CA LEU A 127 -8.23 -12.56 -5.66
C LEU A 127 -7.41 -13.85 -5.56
N GLY A 128 -7.76 -14.77 -4.67
CA GLY A 128 -7.03 -16.02 -4.44
C GLY A 128 -7.03 -16.97 -5.64
N SER A 129 -8.07 -16.89 -6.49
CA SER A 129 -8.14 -17.62 -7.77
C SER A 129 -7.35 -16.96 -8.90
N GLN A 130 -6.72 -15.82 -8.62
CA GLN A 130 -5.99 -14.99 -9.57
C GLN A 130 -6.83 -14.58 -10.81
N PRO A 131 -7.94 -13.85 -10.61
CA PRO A 131 -8.87 -13.55 -11.69
C PRO A 131 -8.24 -12.71 -12.79
N LEU A 132 -8.75 -12.89 -14.01
CA LEU A 132 -8.41 -12.06 -15.16
C LEU A 132 -9.40 -10.89 -15.28
N VAL A 133 -8.87 -9.67 -15.41
CA VAL A 133 -9.64 -8.45 -15.66
C VAL A 133 -9.29 -7.92 -17.03
N LYS A 134 -10.28 -7.89 -17.91
CA LYS A 134 -10.14 -7.31 -19.25
C LYS A 134 -10.43 -5.81 -19.20
N CYS A 135 -9.40 -5.01 -19.46
CA CYS A 135 -9.49 -3.58 -19.68
C CYS A 135 -9.72 -3.29 -21.18
N GLN A 136 -9.77 -2.00 -21.56
CA GLN A 136 -10.03 -1.61 -22.96
C GLN A 136 -8.93 -2.13 -23.91
N GLU A 137 -7.68 -1.94 -23.52
CA GLU A 137 -6.51 -2.25 -24.37
C GLU A 137 -5.73 -3.46 -23.86
N HIS A 138 -5.88 -3.83 -22.58
CA HIS A 138 -5.02 -4.80 -21.90
C HIS A 138 -5.81 -5.83 -21.11
N THR A 139 -5.20 -6.98 -20.80
CA THR A 139 -5.77 -7.95 -19.85
C THR A 139 -4.82 -8.16 -18.69
N TYR A 140 -5.34 -8.01 -17.46
CA TYR A 140 -4.55 -8.15 -16.26
C TYR A 140 -4.92 -9.40 -15.48
N LYS A 141 -3.91 -10.15 -15.03
CA LYS A 141 -4.06 -11.19 -14.01
C LYS A 141 -3.80 -10.56 -12.64
N LEU A 142 -4.78 -10.66 -11.75
CA LEU A 142 -4.68 -10.09 -10.41
C LEU A 142 -4.12 -11.11 -9.42
N CYS A 143 -3.35 -10.64 -8.45
CA CYS A 143 -3.02 -11.40 -7.26
C CYS A 143 -2.99 -10.48 -6.05
N PHE A 144 -3.09 -11.08 -4.87
CA PHE A 144 -3.07 -10.39 -3.60
C PHE A 144 -1.94 -10.95 -2.73
N HIS A 145 -1.19 -10.04 -2.12
CA HIS A 145 -0.09 -10.32 -1.22
C HIS A 145 -0.27 -9.48 0.05
N THR A 146 -0.03 -10.11 1.18
CA THR A 146 0.10 -9.43 2.46
C THR A 146 0.94 -10.30 3.39
N THR A 147 1.61 -9.69 4.36
CA THR A 147 2.36 -10.48 5.35
C THR A 147 1.41 -11.17 6.33
N VAL A 148 1.92 -12.20 7.00
CA VAL A 148 1.19 -12.94 8.05
C VAL A 148 0.99 -12.12 9.33
N TYR A 149 1.60 -10.93 9.43
CA TYR A 149 1.52 -10.12 10.63
C TYR A 149 0.12 -9.51 10.83
N PRO A 150 -0.33 -9.30 12.08
CA PRO A 150 -1.69 -8.83 12.35
C PRO A 150 -2.01 -7.47 11.72
N ILE A 151 -1.02 -6.57 11.64
CA ILE A 151 -1.13 -5.26 10.99
C ILE A 151 -0.05 -5.17 9.91
N SER A 152 -0.46 -5.12 8.66
CA SER A 152 0.42 -5.12 7.50
C SER A 152 -0.14 -4.28 6.35
N ALA A 153 0.73 -3.91 5.41
CA ALA A 153 0.29 -3.37 4.14
C ALA A 153 -0.39 -4.47 3.31
N HIS A 154 -1.37 -4.04 2.50
CA HIS A 154 -2.03 -4.86 1.50
C HIS A 154 -1.47 -4.50 0.14
N THR A 155 -1.17 -5.53 -0.65
CA THR A 155 -0.59 -5.38 -1.97
C THR A 155 -1.43 -6.16 -2.97
N ILE A 156 -2.02 -5.47 -3.93
CA ILE A 156 -2.70 -6.09 -5.07
C ILE A 156 -1.86 -5.82 -6.31
N VAL A 157 -1.48 -6.86 -7.04
CA VAL A 157 -0.71 -6.73 -8.28
C VAL A 157 -1.56 -7.15 -9.45
N ALA A 158 -1.67 -6.28 -10.44
CA ALA A 158 -2.29 -6.56 -11.73
C ALA A 158 -1.16 -6.71 -12.76
N THR A 159 -0.88 -7.94 -13.18
CA THR A 159 0.16 -8.24 -14.17
C THR A 159 -0.46 -8.27 -15.56
N GLN A 160 0.05 -7.46 -16.48
CA GLN A 160 -0.43 -7.41 -17.86
C GLN A 160 -0.01 -8.69 -18.61
N MET A 161 -0.99 -9.43 -19.12
CA MET A 161 -0.78 -10.74 -19.76
C MET A 161 -0.28 -10.62 -21.20
N ASP A 162 -0.62 -9.52 -21.85
CA ASP A 162 -0.33 -9.23 -23.25
C ASP A 162 0.97 -8.42 -23.45
N SER A 163 1.75 -8.18 -22.38
CA SER A 163 2.98 -7.39 -22.43
C SER A 163 4.24 -8.26 -22.47
N GLU A 164 5.14 -7.96 -23.41
CA GLU A 164 6.47 -8.58 -23.47
C GLU A 164 7.42 -8.12 -22.34
N THR A 165 7.08 -7.04 -21.63
CA THR A 165 7.98 -6.33 -20.70
C THR A 165 7.57 -6.42 -19.23
N ASN A 166 6.79 -7.43 -18.86
CA ASN A 166 6.35 -7.68 -17.49
C ASN A 166 5.75 -6.42 -16.81
N VAL A 167 4.85 -5.74 -17.54
CA VAL A 167 4.17 -4.53 -17.08
C VAL A 167 3.16 -4.87 -15.99
N ARG A 168 3.13 -4.05 -14.93
CA ARG A 168 2.29 -4.26 -13.76
C ARG A 168 1.70 -2.97 -13.25
N ILE A 169 0.52 -3.08 -12.66
CA ILE A 169 -0.07 -2.08 -11.77
C ILE A 169 -0.05 -2.65 -10.36
N VAL A 170 0.60 -1.97 -9.44
CA VAL A 170 0.70 -2.38 -8.04
C VAL A 170 -0.09 -1.40 -7.18
N PHE A 171 -1.07 -1.92 -6.45
CA PHE A 171 -1.82 -1.18 -5.44
C PHE A 171 -1.29 -1.57 -4.07
N ASP A 172 -0.53 -0.68 -3.44
CA ASP A 172 0.00 -0.91 -2.09
C ASP A 172 -0.55 0.09 -1.10
N PHE A 173 -1.19 -0.40 -0.05
CA PHE A 173 -1.87 0.47 0.90
C PHE A 173 -1.94 -0.07 2.33
N LEU A 174 -2.02 0.86 3.28
CA LEU A 174 -2.42 0.62 4.65
C LEU A 174 -3.83 1.14 4.86
N LEU A 175 -4.62 0.45 5.69
CA LEU A 175 -5.93 0.97 6.10
C LEU A 175 -5.76 2.21 6.99
N ALA A 176 -6.55 3.24 6.72
CA ALA A 176 -6.60 4.45 7.54
C ALA A 176 -8.05 4.91 7.69
N PHE A 177 -8.50 5.22 8.90
CA PHE A 177 -9.85 5.75 9.12
C PHE A 177 -9.85 7.25 9.03
N LYS A 178 -10.71 7.80 8.17
CA LYS A 178 -10.94 9.24 8.07
C LYS A 178 -11.84 9.70 9.19
N ILE A 179 -11.34 10.59 10.05
CA ILE A 179 -12.10 11.18 11.15
C ILE A 179 -12.30 12.68 10.88
N PRO A 180 -13.54 13.14 10.61
CA PRO A 180 -13.81 14.54 10.35
C PRO A 180 -13.51 15.42 11.56
N LEU A 181 -12.68 16.46 11.38
CA LEU A 181 -12.27 17.37 12.46
C LEU A 181 -13.46 18.11 13.09
N LEU A 182 -14.48 18.42 12.29
CA LEU A 182 -15.70 19.08 12.74
C LEU A 182 -16.55 18.20 13.68
N LYS A 183 -16.44 16.87 13.58
CA LYS A 183 -17.21 15.92 14.41
C LYS A 183 -16.41 15.46 15.62
N VAL A 184 -15.13 15.18 15.41
CA VAL A 184 -14.24 14.66 16.45
C VAL A 184 -12.93 15.46 16.37
N PRO A 185 -12.60 16.25 17.41
CA PRO A 185 -11.35 17.00 17.42
C PRO A 185 -10.17 16.04 17.37
N ARG A 186 -9.03 16.48 16.82
CA ARG A 186 -7.83 15.65 16.84
C ARG A 186 -7.36 15.39 18.28
N PRO A 187 -6.72 14.24 18.55
CA PRO A 187 -6.01 14.04 19.81
C PRO A 187 -4.93 15.11 20.02
N LYS A 188 -4.72 15.53 21.27
CA LYS A 188 -3.74 16.60 21.62
C LYS A 188 -2.31 16.27 21.17
N ASN A 189 -1.95 15.00 21.24
CA ASN A 189 -0.63 14.46 20.89
C ASN A 189 -0.43 14.24 19.39
N VAL A 190 -1.43 14.50 18.53
CA VAL A 190 -1.23 14.48 17.08
C VAL A 190 -0.61 15.80 16.65
N PRO A 191 0.68 15.84 16.26
CA PRO A 191 1.32 17.09 15.86
C PRO A 191 0.71 17.60 14.55
N VAL A 192 0.54 18.92 14.46
CA VAL A 192 0.21 19.61 13.21
C VAL A 192 1.46 20.39 12.81
N PRO A 193 2.12 20.07 11.69
CA PRO A 193 3.24 20.87 11.22
C PRO A 193 2.82 22.32 11.01
N GLU A 194 3.69 23.28 11.35
CA GLU A 194 3.42 24.72 11.21
C GLU A 194 2.97 25.13 9.79
N SER A 195 3.41 24.40 8.77
CA SER A 195 3.03 24.63 7.38
C SER A 195 1.62 24.13 7.01
N MET A 196 0.94 23.43 7.91
CA MET A 196 -0.45 23.00 7.76
C MET A 196 -1.32 23.85 8.71
N PRO A 197 -1.77 25.04 8.31
CA PRO A 197 -2.66 25.81 9.16
C PRO A 197 -3.92 24.98 9.46
N SER A 198 -4.27 24.88 10.73
CA SER A 198 -5.37 24.02 11.22
C SER A 198 -6.72 24.31 10.54
N GLN A 199 -6.90 25.52 10.03
CA GLN A 199 -8.09 25.99 9.30
C GLN A 199 -8.23 25.38 7.90
N ALA A 200 -7.16 24.81 7.34
CA ALA A 200 -7.15 24.17 6.01
C ALA A 200 -7.29 22.64 6.07
N LEU A 201 -7.48 22.07 7.26
CA LEU A 201 -7.58 20.63 7.47
C LEU A 201 -9.03 20.26 7.75
N GLU A 202 -9.54 19.26 7.05
CA GLU A 202 -10.93 18.80 7.17
C GLU A 202 -11.05 17.53 8.01
N TYR A 203 -9.98 16.73 8.04
CA TYR A 203 -9.94 15.46 8.77
C TYR A 203 -8.55 15.14 9.31
N TRP A 204 -8.52 14.19 10.23
CA TRP A 204 -7.32 13.47 10.62
C TRP A 204 -7.53 11.97 10.37
N LEU A 205 -6.43 11.22 10.29
CA LEU A 205 -6.45 9.79 10.04
C LEU A 205 -6.17 9.02 11.33
N ALA A 206 -6.95 7.98 11.62
CA ALA A 206 -6.60 6.98 12.63
C ALA A 206 -5.96 5.77 11.90
N LEU A 207 -4.67 5.58 12.11
CA LEU A 207 -3.89 4.48 11.53
C LEU A 207 -3.76 3.35 12.54
N PRO A 208 -3.94 2.08 12.15
CA PRO A 208 -3.61 0.95 13.02
C PRO A 208 -2.20 1.05 13.60
N VAL A 209 -2.05 0.82 14.90
CA VAL A 209 -0.73 0.73 15.54
C VAL A 209 0.01 -0.48 14.98
N ASN A 210 1.28 -0.29 14.62
CA ASN A 210 2.10 -1.39 14.13
C ASN A 210 2.30 -2.44 15.24
N HIS A 211 2.26 -3.72 14.90
CA HIS A 211 2.46 -4.81 15.85
C HIS A 211 3.86 -4.85 16.49
N PHE A 212 4.80 -4.10 15.92
CA PHE A 212 6.14 -3.88 16.49
C PHE A 212 6.22 -2.69 17.46
N ASP A 213 5.15 -1.92 17.63
CA ASP A 213 5.10 -0.83 18.60
C ASP A 213 4.97 -1.40 20.02
N VAL A 214 5.70 -0.84 20.99
CA VAL A 214 5.70 -1.30 22.39
C VAL A 214 4.33 -1.18 23.05
N HIS A 215 3.44 -0.34 22.50
CA HIS A 215 2.08 -0.16 22.97
C HIS A 215 1.05 -0.90 22.11
N PHE A 216 1.47 -1.80 21.22
CA PHE A 216 0.54 -2.59 20.43
C PHE A 216 -0.34 -3.47 21.31
N ASN A 217 -1.66 -3.28 21.20
CA ASN A 217 -2.66 -4.14 21.84
C ASN A 217 -3.69 -4.70 20.85
N GLY A 218 -3.47 -4.47 19.56
CA GLY A 218 -4.34 -4.92 18.47
C GLY A 218 -5.69 -4.21 18.36
N GLN A 219 -5.96 -3.24 19.24
CA GLN A 219 -7.21 -2.47 19.29
C GLN A 219 -7.00 -0.98 19.03
N ASN A 220 -5.80 -0.48 19.26
CA ASN A 220 -5.47 0.93 19.19
C ASN A 220 -5.05 1.41 17.79
N HIS A 221 -5.20 2.71 17.62
CA HIS A 221 -4.82 3.48 16.45
C HIS A 221 -3.95 4.68 16.85
N LEU A 222 -3.13 5.16 15.93
CA LEU A 222 -2.38 6.41 16.02
C LEU A 222 -3.06 7.47 15.16
N GLY A 223 -3.31 8.63 15.76
CA GLY A 223 -3.77 9.78 15.00
C GLY A 223 -2.65 10.39 14.16
N ARG A 224 -2.96 10.77 12.92
CA ARG A 224 -2.06 11.48 12.00
C ARG A 224 -2.80 12.60 11.25
N MET A 225 -2.12 13.72 11.03
CA MET A 225 -2.60 14.72 10.08
C MET A 225 -2.12 14.35 8.69
N HIS A 226 -3.04 14.31 7.73
CA HIS A 226 -2.72 13.90 6.38
C HIS A 226 -2.36 15.09 5.49
N ILE A 227 -1.10 15.15 5.04
CA ILE A 227 -0.53 16.25 4.25
C ILE A 227 -1.23 16.49 2.91
N TRP A 228 -1.79 15.44 2.30
CA TRP A 228 -2.44 15.56 1.00
C TRP A 228 -3.73 16.39 1.02
N GLN A 229 -4.26 16.76 2.20
CA GLN A 229 -5.33 17.74 2.28
C GLN A 229 -4.91 19.14 1.80
N VAL A 230 -3.64 19.49 1.98
CA VAL A 230 -3.12 20.85 1.72
C VAL A 230 -2.04 20.92 0.64
N ALA A 231 -1.49 19.77 0.23
CA ALA A 231 -0.48 19.74 -0.82
C ALA A 231 -1.06 20.03 -2.21
N ASN A 232 -0.53 21.05 -2.87
CA ASN A 232 -0.94 21.42 -4.23
C ASN A 232 -0.36 20.46 -5.29
N LEU A 233 -0.82 20.62 -6.54
CA LEU A 233 -0.45 19.74 -7.64
C LEU A 233 1.07 19.76 -7.93
N GLU A 234 1.70 20.93 -7.89
CA GLU A 234 3.13 21.10 -8.18
C GLU A 234 4.00 20.41 -7.12
N GLN A 235 3.62 20.55 -5.85
CA GLN A 235 4.27 19.86 -4.73
C GLN A 235 4.21 18.35 -4.93
N ARG A 236 3.01 17.81 -5.22
CA ARG A 236 2.84 16.38 -5.51
C ARG A 236 3.66 15.91 -6.70
N GLN A 237 3.77 16.71 -7.77
CA GLN A 237 4.64 16.39 -8.90
C GLN A 237 6.12 16.28 -8.48
N ARG A 238 6.60 17.21 -7.65
CA ARG A 238 7.98 17.15 -7.12
C ARG A 238 8.20 15.90 -6.26
N TRP A 239 7.19 15.41 -5.54
CA TRP A 239 7.26 14.14 -4.80
C TRP A 239 7.31 12.91 -5.69
N ARG A 240 6.56 12.91 -6.79
CA ARG A 240 6.63 11.85 -7.79
C ARG A 240 8.05 11.71 -8.32
N LEU A 241 8.73 12.82 -8.61
CA LEU A 241 10.12 12.79 -9.07
C LEU A 241 11.06 12.16 -8.03
N ALA A 242 10.94 12.55 -6.76
CA ALA A 242 11.74 11.98 -5.67
C ALA A 242 11.46 10.47 -5.49
N LEU A 243 10.20 10.05 -5.61
CA LEU A 243 9.81 8.64 -5.54
C LEU A 243 10.44 7.82 -6.67
N ARG A 244 10.37 8.29 -7.92
CA ARG A 244 10.97 7.58 -9.06
C ARG A 244 12.48 7.43 -8.90
N LEU A 245 13.18 8.48 -8.49
CA LEU A 245 14.62 8.44 -8.26
C LEU A 245 14.98 7.50 -7.11
N SER A 246 14.23 7.55 -6.00
CA SER A 246 14.47 6.65 -4.86
C SER A 246 14.23 5.19 -5.24
N TYR A 247 13.21 4.92 -6.04
CA TYR A 247 12.95 3.58 -6.57
C TYR A 247 14.10 3.11 -7.46
N MET A 248 14.55 3.92 -8.42
CA MET A 248 15.67 3.56 -9.28
C MET A 248 16.96 3.31 -8.50
N LEU A 249 17.27 4.14 -7.51
CA LEU A 249 18.40 3.91 -6.59
C LEU A 249 18.24 2.61 -5.80
N SER A 250 17.01 2.28 -5.37
CA SER A 250 16.73 1.04 -4.66
C SER A 250 16.90 -0.19 -5.55
N THR A 251 16.51 -0.11 -6.83
CA THR A 251 16.62 -1.24 -7.77
C THR A 251 18.04 -1.50 -8.25
N ILE A 252 18.90 -0.46 -8.26
CA ILE A 252 20.30 -0.58 -8.71
C ILE A 252 21.22 -0.96 -7.55
N ASN A 253 20.82 -0.70 -6.31
CA ASN A 253 21.61 -1.00 -5.12
C ASN A 253 21.08 -2.26 -4.44
N ASP A 254 21.86 -3.34 -4.50
CA ASP A 254 21.52 -4.64 -3.90
C ASP A 254 21.14 -4.55 -2.42
N THR A 255 21.68 -3.58 -1.66
CA THR A 255 21.36 -3.37 -0.24
C THR A 255 19.96 -2.76 -0.04
N LEU A 256 19.54 -1.91 -0.99
CA LEU A 256 18.26 -1.19 -0.99
C LEU A 256 17.18 -1.88 -1.82
N SER A 257 17.52 -2.95 -2.55
CA SER A 257 16.57 -3.78 -3.31
C SER A 257 15.47 -4.39 -2.43
N THR A 258 15.70 -4.43 -1.11
CA THR A 258 14.72 -4.83 -0.09
C THR A 258 13.65 -3.77 0.19
N VAL A 259 13.80 -2.55 -0.34
CA VAL A 259 12.86 -1.45 -0.11
C VAL A 259 11.76 -1.47 -1.18
N GLY A 260 10.65 -2.13 -0.88
CA GLY A 260 9.50 -2.10 -1.78
C GLY A 260 8.89 -0.70 -1.92
N ILE A 261 8.19 -0.49 -3.04
CA ILE A 261 7.65 0.83 -3.43
C ILE A 261 6.69 1.43 -2.40
N HIS A 262 5.97 0.59 -1.65
CA HIS A 262 5.16 1.03 -0.50
C HIS A 262 5.99 1.79 0.54
N GLY A 263 7.14 1.24 0.96
CA GLY A 263 8.00 1.86 1.96
C GLY A 263 8.54 3.21 1.50
N LEU A 264 8.84 3.35 0.20
CA LEU A 264 9.25 4.62 -0.41
C LEU A 264 8.10 5.63 -0.42
N LYS A 265 6.89 5.24 -0.86
CA LYS A 265 5.69 6.09 -0.83
C LYS A 265 5.40 6.57 0.59
N HIS A 266 5.40 5.67 1.55
CA HIS A 266 5.15 5.97 2.96
C HIS A 266 6.23 6.90 3.54
N THR A 267 7.50 6.68 3.20
CA THR A 267 8.60 7.59 3.61
C THR A 267 8.40 9.01 3.04
N CYS A 268 8.01 9.14 1.76
CA CYS A 268 7.67 10.45 1.19
C CYS A 268 6.55 11.12 1.98
N VAL A 269 5.45 10.42 2.23
CA VAL A 269 4.27 10.95 2.93
C VAL A 269 4.65 11.35 4.36
N ASN A 270 5.28 10.45 5.12
CA ASN A 270 5.64 10.69 6.52
C ASN A 270 6.63 11.83 6.71
N LEU A 271 7.60 12.00 5.80
CA LEU A 271 8.50 13.14 5.86
C LEU A 271 7.74 14.46 5.74
N CYS A 272 6.76 14.52 4.84
CA CYS A 272 5.93 15.70 4.68
C CYS A 272 5.00 15.90 5.88
N GLU A 273 4.41 14.84 6.42
CA GLU A 273 3.54 14.88 7.60
C GLU A 273 4.30 15.26 8.87
N ARG A 274 5.57 14.87 9.00
CA ARG A 274 6.40 15.19 10.17
C ARG A 274 6.97 16.59 10.13
N TYR A 275 7.43 17.02 8.95
CA TYR A 275 8.23 18.24 8.81
C TYR A 275 7.50 19.38 8.11
N GLY A 276 6.31 19.12 7.58
CA GLY A 276 5.49 20.09 6.88
C GLY A 276 5.98 20.40 5.46
N LEU A 277 5.10 21.03 4.66
CA LEU A 277 5.27 21.42 3.25
C LEU A 277 6.56 22.21 2.98
N LYS A 278 7.05 23.02 3.94
CA LYS A 278 8.26 23.85 3.75
C LYS A 278 9.54 23.04 3.61
N LYS A 279 9.78 22.05 4.48
CA LYS A 279 10.89 21.09 4.32
C LYS A 279 10.63 20.16 3.12
N ALA A 280 9.37 19.95 2.84
CA ALA A 280 8.86 19.27 1.68
C ALA A 280 9.07 20.05 0.35
N ASP A 281 9.40 21.34 0.37
CA ASP A 281 9.64 22.12 -0.85
C ASP A 281 11.13 22.29 -1.18
N LYS A 282 12.01 21.63 -0.42
CA LYS A 282 13.45 21.61 -0.69
C LYS A 282 13.80 21.11 -2.12
N PRO A 283 14.97 21.51 -2.64
CA PRO A 283 15.51 20.95 -3.87
C PRO A 283 15.60 19.41 -3.83
N ILE A 284 15.43 18.76 -4.99
CA ILE A 284 15.29 17.30 -5.11
C ILE A 284 16.46 16.51 -4.52
N ASN A 285 17.68 17.04 -4.60
CA ASN A 285 18.89 16.42 -4.03
C ASN A 285 18.81 16.31 -2.50
N PHE A 286 18.34 17.36 -1.81
CA PHE A 286 18.16 17.31 -0.36
C PHE A 286 17.03 16.37 0.03
N LYS A 287 15.96 16.29 -0.77
CA LYS A 287 14.86 15.35 -0.54
C LYS A 287 15.32 13.90 -0.60
N LEU A 288 16.13 13.55 -1.60
CA LEU A 288 16.67 12.20 -1.73
C LEU A 288 17.55 11.86 -0.53
N ILE A 289 18.45 12.77 -0.12
CA ILE A 289 19.29 12.55 1.06
C ILE A 289 18.42 12.40 2.33
N ASP A 290 17.43 13.26 2.53
CA ASP A 290 16.52 13.20 3.68
C ASP A 290 15.71 11.89 3.67
N MET A 291 15.21 11.44 2.51
CA MET A 291 14.50 10.16 2.33
C MET A 291 15.39 8.97 2.63
N MET A 292 16.58 8.93 2.03
CA MET A 292 17.54 7.86 2.19
C MET A 292 18.06 7.77 3.63
N SER A 293 18.37 8.92 4.24
CA SER A 293 18.83 9.00 5.63
C SER A 293 17.73 8.61 6.60
N THR A 294 16.49 9.10 6.39
CA THR A 294 15.35 8.75 7.26
C THR A 294 15.02 7.27 7.17
N TYR A 295 15.00 6.71 5.95
CA TYR A 295 14.76 5.28 5.77
C TYR A 295 15.90 4.44 6.37
N SER A 296 17.16 4.80 6.12
CA SER A 296 18.31 4.11 6.71
C SER A 296 18.30 4.18 8.24
N SER A 297 17.95 5.33 8.80
CA SER A 297 17.81 5.53 10.25
C SER A 297 16.66 4.71 10.84
N LEU A 298 15.52 4.61 10.12
CA LEU A 298 14.42 3.73 10.48
C LEU A 298 14.89 2.27 10.49
N LYS A 299 15.52 1.79 9.41
CA LYS A 299 16.08 0.44 9.36
C LYS A 299 17.12 0.17 10.45
N LEU A 300 17.99 1.13 10.75
CA LEU A 300 19.00 1.00 11.81
C LEU A 300 18.35 0.99 13.20
N THR A 301 17.30 1.78 13.40
CA THR A 301 16.52 1.77 14.65
C THR A 301 15.76 0.46 14.80
N GLU A 302 15.21 -0.08 13.71
CA GLU A 302 14.54 -1.39 13.64
C GLU A 302 15.55 -2.52 13.90
N LEU A 303 16.73 -2.49 13.28
CA LEU A 303 17.83 -3.43 13.53
C LEU A 303 18.31 -3.35 14.98
N SER A 304 18.49 -2.15 15.52
CA SER A 304 18.88 -1.92 16.91
C SER A 304 17.82 -2.42 17.88
N THR A 305 16.55 -2.16 17.61
CA THR A 305 15.42 -2.66 18.41
C THR A 305 15.36 -4.18 18.32
N ALA A 306 15.57 -4.78 17.15
CA ALA A 306 15.62 -6.23 16.95
C ALA A 306 16.81 -6.89 17.68
N LEU A 307 17.98 -6.25 17.67
CA LEU A 307 19.16 -6.66 18.43
C LEU A 307 18.92 -6.61 19.95
N ASN A 308 18.21 -5.59 20.42
CA ASN A 308 17.97 -5.38 21.85
C ASN A 308 16.74 -6.14 22.40
N SER A 309 15.78 -6.50 21.55
CA SER A 309 14.51 -7.16 21.95
C SER A 309 14.35 -8.59 21.44
N GLY A 310 15.25 -9.09 20.58
CA GLY A 310 15.16 -10.42 19.97
C GLY A 310 14.05 -10.57 18.91
N SER A 311 13.28 -9.51 18.67
CA SER A 311 12.18 -9.47 17.69
C SER A 311 12.58 -8.69 16.44
N LEU A 312 12.76 -9.40 15.32
CA LEU A 312 12.92 -8.81 14.00
C LEU A 312 11.68 -7.96 13.66
N VAL A 313 11.85 -6.63 13.64
CA VAL A 313 10.93 -5.71 12.97
C VAL A 313 11.17 -5.84 11.47
N ASN A 314 10.73 -6.95 10.89
CA ASN A 314 10.68 -7.10 9.45
C ASN A 314 9.40 -6.43 8.97
N PHE A 315 9.51 -5.20 8.45
CA PHE A 315 8.73 -4.89 7.25
C PHE A 315 9.26 -5.80 6.14
N GLN A 316 8.83 -7.06 6.13
CA GLN A 316 8.83 -7.84 4.90
C GLN A 316 7.83 -7.14 3.98
N ILE A 317 8.28 -6.09 3.31
CA ILE A 317 7.71 -5.75 2.03
C ILE A 317 8.34 -6.77 1.11
N ASP A 318 7.53 -7.68 0.61
CA ASP A 318 7.98 -8.82 -0.15
C ASP A 318 8.92 -8.37 -1.28
N PRO A 319 10.25 -8.61 -1.18
CA PRO A 319 11.17 -8.27 -2.25
C PRO A 319 10.94 -9.15 -3.49
N GLN A 320 10.04 -10.13 -3.40
CA GLN A 320 9.74 -11.12 -4.43
C GLN A 320 8.43 -10.89 -5.18
N LEU A 321 7.94 -9.64 -5.27
CA LEU A 321 6.85 -9.28 -6.19
C LEU A 321 7.10 -9.82 -7.61
N SER A 322 8.35 -9.93 -8.07
CA SER A 322 8.70 -10.51 -9.38
C SER A 322 8.62 -12.04 -9.42
N THR A 323 9.00 -12.74 -8.36
CA THR A 323 9.14 -14.21 -8.37
C THR A 323 7.94 -14.96 -7.81
N ASP A 324 7.07 -14.38 -6.99
CA ASP A 324 6.02 -15.17 -6.32
C ASP A 324 4.82 -15.48 -7.21
N CYS A 325 4.45 -14.59 -8.13
CA CYS A 325 3.47 -14.92 -9.17
C CYS A 325 4.01 -16.02 -10.11
N LEU A 326 5.26 -15.88 -10.56
CA LEU A 326 5.92 -16.84 -11.47
C LEU A 326 6.22 -18.18 -10.79
N LYS A 327 6.62 -18.20 -9.51
CA LYS A 327 6.85 -19.44 -8.74
C LYS A 327 5.54 -20.17 -8.46
N THR A 328 4.48 -19.43 -8.16
CA THR A 328 3.13 -20.01 -8.02
C THR A 328 2.65 -20.57 -9.36
N ASP A 329 2.90 -19.89 -10.49
CA ASP A 329 2.57 -20.39 -11.83
C ASP A 329 3.41 -21.62 -12.23
N VAL A 330 4.69 -21.68 -11.87
CA VAL A 330 5.55 -22.87 -12.05
C VAL A 330 5.09 -24.02 -11.15
N MET A 331 4.68 -23.73 -9.92
CA MET A 331 4.18 -24.72 -8.97
C MET A 331 2.81 -25.28 -9.40
N ILE A 332 1.87 -24.42 -9.80
CA ILE A 332 0.55 -24.82 -10.30
C ILE A 332 0.68 -25.57 -11.63
N SER A 333 1.56 -25.15 -12.54
CA SER A 333 1.82 -25.88 -13.79
C SER A 333 2.38 -27.28 -13.51
N LYS A 334 3.36 -27.40 -12.59
CA LYS A 334 3.87 -28.70 -12.14
C LYS A 334 2.80 -29.58 -11.51
N MET A 335 1.97 -29.01 -10.63
CA MET A 335 0.86 -29.75 -10.02
C MET A 335 -0.17 -30.20 -11.07
N HIS A 336 -0.46 -29.38 -12.07
CA HIS A 336 -1.41 -29.71 -13.14
C HIS A 336 -0.87 -30.79 -14.09
N ASP A 337 0.45 -30.83 -14.32
CA ASP A 337 1.13 -31.87 -15.10
C ASP A 337 1.25 -33.18 -14.31
N GLU A 338 1.52 -33.11 -13.00
CA GLU A 338 1.48 -34.27 -12.09
C GLU A 338 0.07 -34.85 -11.97
N TRP A 339 -0.97 -34.02 -12.03
CA TRP A 339 -2.36 -34.47 -11.98
C TRP A 339 -2.85 -35.08 -13.31
N LYS A 340 -2.33 -34.61 -14.45
CA LYS A 340 -2.57 -35.23 -15.76
C LYS A 340 -1.82 -36.56 -15.94
N THR A 341 -0.62 -36.68 -15.38
CA THR A 341 0.17 -37.91 -15.44
C THR A 341 -0.32 -38.98 -14.47
N SER A 342 -0.88 -38.60 -13.32
CA SER A 342 -1.49 -39.53 -12.35
C SER A 342 -2.89 -40.01 -12.72
N ASN A 343 -3.63 -39.27 -13.56
CA ASN A 343 -4.95 -39.68 -14.07
C ASN A 343 -4.92 -40.35 -15.45
N CYS A 344 -3.75 -40.49 -16.07
CA CYS A 344 -3.55 -41.32 -17.26
C CYS A 344 -3.03 -42.70 -16.86
N VAL A 345 -3.85 -43.49 -16.15
CA VAL A 345 -3.62 -44.94 -16.06
C VAL A 345 -4.16 -45.57 -17.34
N PRO A 346 -3.33 -46.24 -18.16
CA PRO A 346 -3.84 -47.01 -19.28
C PRO A 346 -4.63 -48.20 -18.72
N SER A 347 -5.90 -48.28 -19.09
CA SER A 347 -6.77 -49.42 -18.83
C SER A 347 -6.24 -50.67 -19.53
N LYS A 348 -5.31 -51.38 -18.88
CA LYS A 348 -4.94 -52.74 -19.30
C LYS A 348 -6.08 -53.68 -18.95
N ALA A 349 -6.88 -53.99 -19.97
CA ALA A 349 -7.81 -55.11 -20.00
C ALA A 349 -7.10 -56.42 -19.61
N LYS A 350 -7.50 -57.02 -18.49
CA LYS A 350 -7.21 -58.43 -18.21
C LYS A 350 -8.22 -59.29 -18.94
N LYS A 351 -7.82 -59.86 -20.08
CA LYS A 351 -8.44 -61.07 -20.63
C LYS A 351 -8.06 -62.25 -19.71
N HIS A 352 -9.04 -62.84 -19.04
CA HIS A 352 -8.90 -64.18 -18.51
C HIS A 352 -9.22 -65.18 -19.63
N SER A 353 -8.21 -65.97 -20.02
CA SER A 353 -8.38 -67.19 -20.80
C SER A 353 -7.57 -68.31 -20.15
N LYS A 354 -8.30 -69.15 -19.42
CA LYS A 354 -8.23 -70.61 -19.28
C LYS A 354 -8.45 -71.03 -17.83
#